data_AF-A0A538PUL2-F1
#
_entry.id   AF-A0A538PUL2-F1
#
_cell.length_a   1.000
_cell.length_b   1.000
_cell.length_c   1.000
_cell.angle_alpha   90.00
_cell.angle_beta   90.00
_cell.angle_gamma   90.00
#
_symmetry.space_group_name_H-M   'P 1'
#
loop_
_entity.id
_entity.type
_entity.pdbx_description
1 polymer ?
#
loop_
_entity_poly.entity_id
_entity_poly.type
_entity_poly.pdbx_seq_one_letter_code
_entity_poly.pdbx_strand_id
1 'polypeptide(L)'
;MARRGPTPDDRRRTVERVQTGVRMEKRILLVLKALAGAHDLTFGDLLEGIVLHAFEGTSPFGADSLTKIAALREVYGLDLTAADSHLLVETRPRKRARGRAGDAD
;
A
#
# COMPACT_ATOMS: atom_id res chain seq x y z
N MET A 1 1.42 36.13 17.55
CA MET A 1 0.71 34.84 17.41
C MET A 1 1.65 33.83 16.75
N ALA A 2 2.24 32.91 17.52
CA ALA A 2 3.14 31.89 16.96
C ALA A 2 2.31 30.81 16.25
N ARG A 3 2.60 30.55 14.97
CA ARG A 3 1.98 29.45 14.22
C ARG A 3 2.48 28.14 14.83
N ARG A 4 1.57 27.33 15.38
CA ARG A 4 1.89 25.97 15.85
C ARG A 4 2.36 25.15 14.63
N GLY A 5 3.56 24.60 14.71
CA GLY A 5 4.09 23.70 13.67
C GLY A 5 3.22 22.45 13.52
N PRO A 6 3.27 21.78 12.36
CA PRO A 6 2.51 20.54 12.13
C PRO A 6 2.91 19.49 13.16
N THR A 7 1.91 18.83 13.74
CA THR A 7 2.11 17.73 14.68
C THR A 7 2.47 16.44 13.93
N PRO A 8 3.13 15.46 14.58
CA PRO A 8 3.44 14.17 13.94
C PRO A 8 2.20 13.43 13.40
N ASP A 9 1.02 13.70 13.96
CA ASP A 9 -0.26 13.10 13.56
C ASP A 9 -0.75 13.65 12.21
N ASP A 10 -0.41 14.90 11.87
CA ASP A 10 -0.82 15.56 10.63
C ASP A 10 -0.17 14.93 9.38
N ARG A 11 0.86 14.10 9.57
CA ARG A 11 1.56 13.41 8.49
C ARG A 11 1.08 11.97 8.26
N ARG A 12 0.20 11.45 9.13
CA ARG A 12 -0.26 10.06 9.02
C ARG A 12 -1.27 9.90 7.89
N ARG A 13 -1.10 8.84 7.09
CA ARG A 13 -2.01 8.51 5.97
C ARG A 13 -2.90 7.34 6.34
N THR A 14 -4.21 7.53 6.26
CA THR A 14 -5.16 6.43 6.48
C THR A 14 -5.26 5.54 5.25
N VAL A 15 -5.16 4.23 5.44
CA VAL A 15 -5.19 3.23 4.35
C VAL A 15 -6.00 2.00 4.69
N GLU A 16 -6.50 1.31 3.65
CA GLU A 16 -7.06 -0.03 3.76
C GLU A 16 -5.94 -1.08 3.67
N ARG A 17 -5.93 -2.06 4.58
CA ARG A 17 -5.00 -3.19 4.51
C ARG A 17 -5.73 -4.50 4.25
N VAL A 18 -5.10 -5.37 3.48
CA VAL A 18 -5.59 -6.71 3.14
C VAL A 18 -4.70 -7.76 3.78
N GLN A 19 -5.32 -8.85 4.26
CA GLN A 19 -4.59 -10.00 4.77
C GLN A 19 -4.09 -10.86 3.60
N THR A 20 -2.79 -11.12 3.58
CA THR A 20 -2.15 -12.13 2.73
C THR A 20 -1.29 -13.02 3.63
N GLY A 21 -0.02 -13.27 3.31
CA GLY A 21 0.97 -13.74 4.30
C GLY A 21 1.36 -12.64 5.29
N VAL A 22 1.43 -11.38 4.81
CA VAL A 22 1.59 -10.18 5.63
C VAL A 22 0.41 -9.24 5.45
N ARG A 23 0.10 -8.44 6.48
CA ARG A 23 -0.94 -7.42 6.39
C ARG A 23 -0.36 -6.18 5.69
N MET A 24 -0.81 -5.92 4.46
CA MET A 24 -0.22 -4.91 3.57
C MET A 24 -1.27 -3.92 3.08
N GLU A 25 -0.86 -2.71 2.72
CA GLU A 25 -1.71 -1.73 2.05
C GLU A 25 -2.25 -2.30 0.72
N LYS A 26 -3.56 -2.12 0.51
CA LYS A 26 -4.31 -2.78 -0.56
C LYS A 26 -3.83 -2.40 -1.97
N ARG A 27 -3.60 -1.12 -2.22
CA ARG A 27 -3.24 -0.60 -3.55
C ARG A 27 -1.80 -0.94 -3.92
N ILE A 28 -0.87 -0.87 -2.96
CA ILE A 28 0.50 -1.39 -3.11
C ILE A 28 0.46 -2.86 -3.50
N LEU A 29 -0.33 -3.68 -2.79
CA LEU A 29 -0.47 -5.10 -3.12
C LEU A 29 -0.98 -5.33 -4.55
N LEU A 30 -1.96 -4.55 -5.01
CA LEU A 30 -2.49 -4.65 -6.37
C LEU A 30 -1.45 -4.27 -7.43
N VAL A 31 -0.73 -3.15 -7.22
CA VAL A 31 0.36 -2.72 -8.10
C VAL A 31 1.45 -3.80 -8.17
N LEU A 32 1.89 -4.35 -7.05
CA LEU A 32 2.94 -5.38 -7.03
C LEU A 32 2.48 -6.67 -7.73
N LYS A 33 1.25 -7.12 -7.51
CA LYS A 33 0.72 -8.32 -8.19
C LYS A 33 0.62 -8.12 -9.70
N ALA A 34 0.15 -6.96 -10.14
CA ALA A 34 0.06 -6.65 -11.57
C ALA A 34 1.46 -6.54 -12.21
N LEU A 35 2.43 -5.94 -11.50
CA LEU A 35 3.80 -5.86 -11.97
C LEU A 35 4.46 -7.24 -12.07
N ALA A 36 4.26 -8.11 -11.07
CA ALA A 36 4.76 -9.49 -11.10
C ALA A 36 4.22 -10.24 -12.33
N GLY A 37 2.91 -10.14 -12.57
CA GLY A 37 2.28 -10.73 -13.76
C GLY A 37 2.81 -10.17 -15.08
N ALA A 38 3.12 -8.87 -15.15
CA ALA A 38 3.70 -8.25 -16.35
C ALA A 38 5.15 -8.66 -16.65
N HIS A 39 5.82 -9.32 -15.69
CA HIS A 39 7.18 -9.81 -15.80
C HIS A 39 7.28 -11.34 -15.72
N ASP A 40 6.14 -12.05 -15.76
CA ASP A 40 6.07 -13.52 -15.61
C ASP A 40 6.74 -14.03 -14.32
N LEU A 41 6.69 -13.22 -13.26
CA LEU A 41 7.23 -13.54 -11.94
C LEU A 41 6.13 -13.95 -10.97
N THR A 42 6.49 -14.77 -9.98
CA THR A 42 5.62 -14.91 -8.81
C THR A 42 5.67 -13.63 -7.96
N PHE A 43 4.65 -13.42 -7.12
CA PHE A 43 4.67 -12.31 -6.16
C PHE A 43 5.84 -12.42 -5.16
N GLY A 44 6.24 -13.65 -4.82
CA GLY A 44 7.39 -13.93 -3.95
C GLY A 44 8.69 -13.49 -4.60
N ASP A 45 8.97 -13.95 -5.82
CA ASP A 45 10.21 -13.62 -6.54
C ASP A 45 10.37 -12.11 -6.73
N LEU A 46 9.27 -11.41 -7.06
CA LEU A 46 9.29 -9.94 -7.18
C LEU A 46 9.65 -9.29 -5.84
N LEU A 47 9.02 -9.72 -4.74
CA LEU A 47 9.30 -9.15 -3.41
C LEU A 47 10.73 -9.40 -2.97
N GLU A 48 11.22 -10.63 -3.15
CA GLU A 48 12.60 -11.01 -2.80
C GLU A 48 13.60 -10.17 -3.60
N GLY A 49 13.37 -10.00 -4.91
CA GLY A 49 14.18 -9.11 -5.76
C GLY A 49 14.20 -7.66 -5.26
N ILE A 50 13.05 -7.09 -4.89
CA ILE A 50 12.96 -5.73 -4.33
C ILE A 50 13.77 -5.63 -3.02
N VAL A 51 13.64 -6.63 -2.14
CA VAL A 51 14.33 -6.66 -0.84
C VAL A 51 15.85 -6.75 -1.01
N LEU A 52 16.34 -7.60 -1.93
CA LEU A 52 17.77 -7.72 -2.20
C LEU A 52 18.39 -6.39 -2.65
N HIS A 53 17.77 -5.71 -3.63
CA HIS A 53 18.25 -4.39 -4.06
C HIS A 53 18.17 -3.35 -2.92
N ALA A 54 17.10 -3.37 -2.11
CA ALA A 54 16.96 -2.46 -0.98
C ALA A 54 18.04 -2.69 0.09
N PHE A 55 18.43 -3.95 0.35
CA PHE A 55 19.53 -4.28 1.25
C PHE A 55 20.88 -3.80 0.73
N GLU A 56 21.08 -3.79 -0.59
CA GLU A 56 22.28 -3.27 -1.26
C GLU A 56 22.25 -1.75 -1.48
N GLY A 57 21.11 -1.09 -1.20
CA GLY A 57 20.92 0.35 -1.47
C GLY A 57 20.81 0.70 -2.96
N THR A 58 20.44 -0.26 -3.81
CA THR A 58 20.31 -0.10 -5.26
C THR A 58 18.84 -0.02 -5.70
N SER A 59 18.59 0.44 -6.93
CA SER A 59 17.22 0.52 -7.47
C SER A 59 16.77 -0.86 -7.99
N PRO A 60 15.63 -1.40 -7.54
CA PRO A 60 15.10 -2.66 -8.05
C PRO A 60 14.46 -2.56 -9.44
N PHE A 61 14.24 -1.34 -9.95
CA PHE A 61 13.51 -1.12 -11.20
C PHE A 61 14.28 -0.21 -12.16
N GLY A 62 14.34 -0.63 -13.42
CA GLY A 62 14.80 0.18 -14.55
C GLY A 62 13.67 1.05 -15.14
N ALA A 63 14.01 1.86 -16.16
CA ALA A 63 13.10 2.85 -16.75
C ALA A 63 11.77 2.25 -17.26
N ASP A 64 11.82 1.10 -17.93
CA ASP A 64 10.62 0.44 -18.47
C ASP A 64 9.69 -0.04 -17.35
N SER A 65 10.25 -0.63 -16.29
CA SER A 65 9.49 -1.07 -15.12
C SER A 65 8.92 0.13 -14.36
N LEU A 66 9.66 1.23 -14.23
CA LEU A 66 9.16 2.46 -13.62
C LEU A 66 7.99 3.06 -14.41
N THR A 67 8.03 3.00 -15.74
CA THR A 67 6.92 3.43 -16.60
C THR A 67 5.67 2.58 -16.36
N LYS A 68 5.82 1.25 -16.30
CA LYS A 68 4.71 0.34 -15.96
C LYS A 68 4.16 0.59 -14.56
N ILE A 69 5.04 0.79 -13.57
CA ILE A 69 4.64 1.11 -12.19
C ILE A 69 3.83 2.40 -12.16
N ALA A 70 4.24 3.45 -12.87
CA ALA A 70 3.49 4.70 -12.93
C ALA A 70 2.07 4.47 -13.49
N ALA A 71 1.93 3.75 -14.60
CA ALA A 71 0.63 3.42 -15.16
C ALA A 71 -0.25 2.59 -14.20
N LEU A 72 0.33 1.58 -13.54
CA LEU A 72 -0.39 0.75 -12.56
C LEU A 72 -0.82 1.54 -11.33
N ARG A 73 0.00 2.50 -10.87
CA ARG A 73 -0.34 3.40 -9.77
C ARG A 73 -1.57 4.23 -10.11
N GLU A 74 -1.67 4.77 -11.32
CA GLU A 74 -2.87 5.49 -11.76
C GLU A 74 -4.10 4.57 -11.80
N VAL A 75 -3.98 3.38 -12.38
CA VAL A 75 -5.09 2.40 -12.45
C VAL A 75 -5.65 2.03 -11.08
N TYR A 76 -4.78 1.85 -10.08
CA TYR A 76 -5.19 1.47 -8.73
C TYR A 76 -5.35 2.67 -7.77
N GLY A 77 -5.17 3.90 -8.25
CA GLY A 77 -5.22 5.12 -7.44
C GLY A 77 -4.20 5.14 -6.30
N LEU A 78 -2.98 4.63 -6.51
CA LEU A 78 -1.89 4.63 -5.53
C LEU A 78 -1.09 5.93 -5.56
N ASP A 79 -1.47 6.85 -4.69
CA ASP A 79 -0.87 8.17 -4.51
C ASP A 79 0.21 8.22 -3.42
N LEU A 80 0.52 7.08 -2.78
CA LEU A 80 1.56 6.98 -1.76
C LEU A 80 2.96 7.09 -2.36
N THR A 81 3.87 7.65 -1.57
CA THR A 81 5.28 7.86 -1.90
C THR A 81 6.18 7.34 -0.80
N ALA A 82 7.50 7.32 -1.03
CA ALA A 82 8.47 6.97 0.00
C ALA A 82 8.38 7.88 1.25
N ALA A 83 7.92 9.13 1.10
CA ALA A 83 7.72 10.06 2.21
C ALA A 83 6.58 9.63 3.16
N ASP A 84 5.65 8.78 2.70
CA ASP A 84 4.57 8.22 3.52
C ASP A 84 5.00 6.95 4.27
N SER A 85 6.24 6.48 4.06
CA SER A 85 6.77 5.27 4.72
C SER A 85 6.70 5.41 6.24
N HIS A 86 6.29 4.33 6.92
CA HIS A 86 6.08 4.27 8.38
C HIS A 86 5.00 5.23 8.94
N LEU A 87 4.30 5.99 8.09
CA LEU A 87 3.23 6.91 8.48
C LEU A 87 1.82 6.38 8.13
N LEU A 88 1.73 5.18 7.56
CA LEU A 88 0.47 4.57 7.15
C LEU A 88 -0.29 3.99 8.35
N VAL A 89 -1.44 4.57 8.68
CA VAL A 89 -2.36 4.06 9.72
C VAL A 89 -3.54 3.34 9.09
N GLU A 90 -3.97 2.25 9.71
CA GLU A 90 -5.09 1.48 9.19
C GLU A 90 -6.43 2.14 9.57
N THR A 91 -7.34 2.26 8.61
CA THR A 91 -8.73 2.62 8.91
C THR A 91 -9.28 1.59 9.88
N ARG A 92 -9.74 2.01 11.06
CA ARG A 92 -10.51 1.09 11.93
C ARG A 92 -11.68 0.57 11.10
N PRO A 93 -11.90 -0.76 11.03
CA PRO A 93 -13.08 -1.28 10.35
C PRO A 93 -14.30 -0.56 10.93
N ARG A 94 -15.15 0.05 10.10
CA ARG A 94 -16.48 0.43 10.56
C ARG A 94 -17.05 -0.85 11.14
N LYS A 95 -17.29 -0.88 12.45
CA LYS A 95 -18.10 -1.93 13.09
C LYS A 95 -19.33 -2.01 12.20
N ARG A 96 -19.50 -3.09 11.42
CA ARG A 96 -20.78 -3.34 10.77
C ARG A 96 -21.79 -3.21 11.91
N ALA A 97 -22.71 -2.26 11.78
CA ALA A 97 -23.78 -2.12 12.76
C ALA A 97 -24.37 -3.52 12.89
N ARG A 98 -24.20 -4.13 14.07
CA ARG A 98 -24.75 -5.43 14.39
C ARG A 98 -26.24 -5.26 14.10
N GLY A 99 -26.74 -5.92 13.06
CA GLY A 99 -28.14 -5.81 12.67
C GLY A 99 -28.98 -6.07 13.91
N ARG A 100 -29.66 -5.03 14.40
CA ARG A 100 -30.82 -5.19 15.26
C ARG A 100 -31.97 -5.52 14.32
N ALA A 101 -32.35 -6.79 14.33
CA ALA A 101 -33.69 -7.33 14.06
C ALA A 101 -33.58 -8.79 14.56
N GLY A 102 -34.14 -9.22 15.69
CA GLY A 102 -35.27 -8.67 16.43
C GLY A 102 -36.57 -9.06 15.73
N ASP A 103 -37.01 -10.29 16.01
CA ASP A 103 -38.39 -10.80 16.14
C ASP A 103 -39.48 -10.46 15.11
N ALA A 104 -40.06 -11.53 14.53
CA ALA A 104 -41.43 -11.77 14.01
C ALA A 104 -41.29 -12.75 12.83
N ASP A 105 -41.86 -13.95 12.77
CA ASP A 105 -42.95 -14.66 13.47
C ASP A 105 -42.61 -16.17 13.41
#